data_AF-A0A554MFY4-F1
#
_entry.id   AF-A0A554MFY4-F1
#
_cell.length_a   1.000
_cell.length_b   1.000
_cell.length_c   1.000
_cell.angle_alpha   90.00
_cell.angle_beta   90.00
_cell.angle_gamma   90.00
#
_symmetry.space_group_name_H-M   'P 1'
#
loop_
_entity.id
_entity.type
_entity.pdbx_description
1 polymer ?
#
loop_
_entity_poly.entity_id
_entity_poly.type
_entity_poly.pdbx_seq_one_letter_code
_entity_poly.pdbx_strand_id
1 'polypeptide(L)'
;MTKLTEHDISKASRGQDLLLEFTTRGRLMITEIVTHGSPAHLDELVAVLLLQQHGEEKLPGVNTAQFRCLTAQDNVEELAQREDTVLLGLGAAFRDEGNKHRIVDEHVVTGDQTQKNECAATLAAKFLGLDQEFRWRKILRAVLHTDKNPPNLALDLSVTVMEFQLQGWGLHAVLQYTEMTLNAHLKKADQFAATSLLPMRQVELQLNGKQQWITVIEGDDPKAPAFARFLGAAVVVVKNPSGHIQILPTSHLRLDMRDVVRVLRSREEWARGNKLDIPWKQIEQEGALKDYPTWFFHKETNNILNGGRSRPDIPATKIPLDTIVETVKMCLEGGFEPSRQERCREGICTSTLKNQCRWYNFALLRCRAIQVKMH
;
A
#
# COMPACT_ATOMS: atom_id res chain seq x y z
N MET A 1 -25.91 31.30 -43.36
CA MET A 1 -24.94 30.68 -44.28
C MET A 1 -24.02 31.77 -44.80
N THR A 2 -22.91 31.98 -44.10
CA THR A 2 -21.95 33.05 -44.41
C THR A 2 -20.93 32.49 -45.39
N LYS A 3 -20.81 33.09 -46.58
CA LYS A 3 -19.82 32.70 -47.59
C LYS A 3 -18.44 33.13 -47.12
N LEU A 4 -17.56 32.17 -46.85
CA LEU A 4 -16.13 32.41 -46.67
C LEU A 4 -15.52 32.88 -47.99
N THR A 5 -14.62 33.86 -47.91
CA THR A 5 -13.97 34.45 -49.10
C THR A 5 -12.66 33.71 -49.41
N GLU A 6 -12.21 33.73 -50.66
CA GLU A 6 -11.00 33.03 -51.13
C GLU A 6 -9.72 33.40 -50.36
N HIS A 7 -9.72 34.52 -49.63
CA HIS A 7 -8.60 34.93 -48.78
C HIS A 7 -8.47 34.07 -47.50
N ASP A 8 -9.56 33.44 -47.03
CA ASP A 8 -9.55 32.58 -45.84
C ASP A 8 -8.97 31.18 -46.12
N ILE A 9 -9.02 30.75 -47.39
CA ILE A 9 -8.51 29.43 -47.82
C ILE A 9 -6.98 29.43 -47.93
N SER A 10 -6.35 30.58 -48.24
CA SER A 10 -4.89 30.67 -48.40
C SER A 10 -4.09 30.74 -47.09
N LYS A 11 -4.74 31.00 -45.95
CA LYS A 11 -4.10 30.94 -44.62
C LYS A 11 -4.22 29.55 -43.97
N ALA A 12 -5.20 28.75 -44.38
CA ALA A 12 -5.35 27.38 -43.91
C ALA A 12 -4.28 26.43 -44.50
N SER A 13 -3.84 26.65 -45.74
CA SER A 13 -2.80 25.81 -46.37
C SER A 13 -1.40 26.05 -45.80
N ARG A 14 -1.02 27.30 -45.51
CA ARG A 14 0.27 27.61 -44.85
C ARG A 14 0.34 27.19 -43.38
N GLY A 15 -0.80 27.06 -42.71
CA GLY A 15 -0.88 26.54 -41.34
C GLY A 15 -0.78 25.00 -41.26
N GLN A 16 -1.15 24.29 -42.32
CA GLN A 16 -1.01 22.83 -42.39
C GLN A 16 0.41 22.40 -42.80
N ASP A 17 1.09 23.17 -43.64
CA ASP A 17 2.49 22.89 -44.00
C ASP A 17 3.45 23.09 -42.80
N LEU A 18 3.19 24.07 -41.93
CA LEU A 18 3.96 24.27 -40.68
C LEU A 18 3.65 23.25 -39.57
N LEU A 19 2.50 22.57 -39.63
CA LEU A 19 2.15 21.48 -38.72
C LEU A 19 2.66 20.12 -39.22
N LEU A 20 2.87 19.96 -40.53
CA LEU A 20 3.55 18.80 -41.11
C LEU A 20 5.08 18.90 -41.06
N GLU A 21 5.68 20.09 -41.11
CA GLU A 21 7.15 20.22 -40.99
C GLU A 21 7.68 19.97 -39.56
N PHE A 22 6.82 19.97 -38.53
CA PHE A 22 7.19 19.57 -37.16
C PHE A 22 7.05 18.06 -36.89
N THR A 23 6.53 17.26 -37.83
CA THR A 23 6.23 15.83 -37.61
C THR A 23 7.18 14.84 -38.29
N THR A 24 8.26 15.29 -38.92
CA THR A 24 9.27 14.39 -39.54
C THR A 24 10.72 14.81 -39.32
N ARG A 25 11.06 15.44 -38.19
CA ARG A 25 12.35 15.11 -37.58
C ARG A 25 12.19 13.72 -37.00
N GLY A 26 12.72 12.71 -37.69
CA GLY A 26 12.64 11.32 -37.27
C GLY A 26 12.92 11.23 -35.78
N ARG A 27 11.92 10.85 -34.99
CA ARG A 27 12.10 10.64 -33.56
C ARG A 27 13.24 9.64 -33.43
N LEU A 28 14.31 10.04 -32.76
CA LEU A 28 15.42 9.15 -32.47
C LEU A 28 14.87 7.96 -31.72
N MET A 29 15.11 6.78 -32.28
CA MET A 29 14.65 5.52 -31.72
C MET A 29 15.68 5.08 -30.67
N ILE A 30 15.20 4.77 -29.47
CA ILE A 30 16.00 4.07 -28.47
C ILE A 30 16.30 2.68 -29.01
N THR A 31 17.58 2.37 -29.13
CA THR A 31 18.08 1.08 -29.60
C THR A 31 18.58 0.24 -28.42
N GLU A 32 18.90 0.88 -27.29
CA GLU A 32 19.64 0.24 -26.22
C GLU A 32 19.22 0.72 -24.82
N ILE A 33 19.16 -0.22 -23.88
CA ILE A 33 19.02 0.01 -22.44
C ILE A 33 20.23 -0.62 -21.75
N VAL A 34 20.99 0.16 -21.00
CA VAL A 34 22.22 -0.27 -20.33
C VAL A 34 22.06 -0.13 -18.82
N THR A 35 22.41 -1.18 -18.10
CA THR A 35 22.55 -1.19 -16.63
C THR A 35 23.98 -1.46 -16.20
N HIS A 36 24.28 -1.43 -14.90
CA HIS A 36 25.61 -1.63 -14.37
C HIS A 36 26.17 -3.03 -14.66
N GLY A 37 27.41 -3.28 -14.25
CA GLY A 37 28.09 -4.56 -14.49
C GLY A 37 27.31 -5.75 -13.93
N SER A 38 27.45 -6.92 -14.57
CA SER A 38 26.76 -8.15 -14.15
C SER A 38 27.11 -8.55 -12.71
N PRO A 39 26.12 -9.01 -11.91
CA PRO A 39 24.72 -9.24 -12.28
C PRO A 39 23.88 -7.96 -12.27
N ALA A 40 22.91 -7.84 -13.18
CA ALA A 40 21.85 -6.85 -13.10
C ALA A 40 20.96 -7.11 -11.88
N HIS A 41 20.55 -6.05 -11.18
CA HIS A 41 19.70 -6.14 -10.00
C HIS A 41 18.20 -6.17 -10.36
N LEU A 42 17.37 -6.56 -9.39
CA LEU A 42 15.93 -6.72 -9.61
C LEU A 42 15.24 -5.40 -10.01
N ASP A 43 15.64 -4.29 -9.41
CA ASP A 43 15.06 -2.98 -9.68
C ASP A 43 15.35 -2.51 -11.11
N GLU A 44 16.54 -2.79 -11.64
CA GLU A 44 16.91 -2.53 -13.03
C GLU A 44 16.11 -3.42 -13.98
N LEU A 45 15.99 -4.72 -13.69
CA LEU A 45 15.18 -5.64 -14.48
C LEU A 45 13.71 -5.19 -14.53
N VAL A 46 13.16 -4.74 -13.40
CA VAL A 46 11.80 -4.19 -13.33
C VAL A 46 11.70 -2.87 -14.10
N ALA A 47 12.71 -2.00 -14.03
CA ALA A 47 12.75 -0.75 -14.80
C ALA A 47 12.75 -1.01 -16.31
N VAL A 48 13.55 -1.96 -16.79
CA VAL A 48 13.55 -2.39 -18.20
C VAL A 48 12.16 -2.83 -18.63
N LEU A 49 11.51 -3.70 -17.86
CA LEU A 49 10.17 -4.19 -18.18
C LEU A 49 9.14 -3.07 -18.24
N LEU A 50 9.16 -2.15 -17.27
CA LEU A 50 8.27 -0.99 -17.26
C LEU A 50 8.46 -0.13 -18.50
N LEU A 51 9.73 0.18 -18.85
CA LEU A 51 10.06 0.98 -20.02
C LEU A 51 9.65 0.27 -21.31
N GLN A 52 9.95 -1.02 -21.46
CA GLN A 52 9.62 -1.78 -22.66
C GLN A 52 8.09 -1.92 -22.87
N GLN A 53 7.32 -2.10 -21.79
CA GLN A 53 5.88 -2.30 -21.88
C GLN A 53 5.08 -0.99 -22.00
N HIS A 54 5.58 0.11 -21.43
CA HIS A 54 4.81 1.36 -21.27
C HIS A 54 5.53 2.62 -21.76
N GLY A 55 6.79 2.53 -22.17
CA GLY A 55 7.65 3.68 -22.47
C GLY A 55 7.59 4.21 -23.90
N GLU A 56 7.01 3.47 -24.84
CA GLU A 56 7.06 3.79 -26.28
C GLU A 56 6.61 5.23 -26.62
N GLU A 57 5.60 5.74 -25.92
CA GLU A 57 5.11 7.11 -26.13
C GLU A 57 6.18 8.17 -25.77
N LYS A 58 6.94 7.92 -24.71
CA LYS A 58 7.94 8.85 -24.14
C LYS A 58 9.36 8.60 -24.67
N LEU A 59 9.66 7.37 -25.05
CA LEU A 59 10.95 6.87 -25.53
C LEU A 59 10.70 5.95 -26.74
N PRO A 60 10.51 6.50 -27.94
CA PRO A 60 10.23 5.72 -29.14
C PRO A 60 11.27 4.63 -29.37
N GLY A 61 10.86 3.40 -29.70
CA GLY A 61 11.74 2.25 -29.90
C GLY A 61 12.14 1.50 -28.64
N VAL A 62 11.87 2.03 -27.44
CA VAL A 62 12.29 1.41 -26.18
C VAL A 62 11.70 0.01 -26.00
N ASN A 63 10.53 -0.27 -26.57
CA ASN A 63 9.87 -1.58 -26.51
C ASN A 63 10.65 -2.72 -27.18
N THR A 64 11.57 -2.39 -28.07
CA THR A 64 12.42 -3.34 -28.82
C THR A 64 13.91 -3.12 -28.57
N ALA A 65 14.25 -2.14 -27.74
CA ALA A 65 15.63 -1.83 -27.39
C ALA A 65 16.34 -3.02 -26.74
N GLN A 66 17.60 -3.23 -27.12
CA GLN A 66 18.44 -4.26 -26.56
C GLN A 66 18.79 -3.93 -25.11
N PHE A 67 18.51 -4.86 -24.19
CA PHE A 67 18.93 -4.74 -22.80
C PHE A 67 20.27 -5.47 -22.58
N ARG A 68 21.25 -4.78 -21.98
CA ARG A 68 22.56 -5.35 -21.62
C ARG A 68 23.16 -4.72 -20.37
N CYS A 69 24.10 -5.44 -19.75
CA CYS A 69 24.97 -4.90 -18.70
C CYS A 69 26.17 -4.17 -19.32
N LEU A 70 26.76 -3.25 -18.54
CA LEU A 70 28.07 -2.68 -18.85
C LEU A 70 29.16 -3.76 -18.92
N THR A 71 30.09 -3.55 -19.84
CA THR A 71 31.31 -4.33 -20.04
C THR A 71 32.54 -3.48 -19.72
N ALA A 72 33.72 -4.10 -19.64
CA ALA A 72 34.97 -3.39 -19.37
C ALA A 72 35.35 -2.38 -20.48
N GLN A 73 34.72 -2.47 -21.66
CA GLN A 73 34.97 -1.61 -22.81
C GLN A 73 34.04 -0.39 -22.85
N ASP A 74 32.99 -0.35 -22.04
CA ASP A 74 32.02 0.74 -22.06
C ASP A 74 32.52 1.97 -21.29
N ASN A 75 32.27 3.16 -21.84
CA ASN A 75 32.44 4.44 -21.17
C ASN A 75 31.07 5.05 -20.86
N VAL A 76 30.75 5.18 -19.57
CA VAL A 76 29.44 5.69 -19.11
C VAL A 76 29.18 7.13 -19.57
N GLU A 77 30.20 7.99 -19.63
CA GLU A 77 30.05 9.36 -20.10
C GLU A 77 29.64 9.39 -21.58
N GLU A 78 30.29 8.57 -22.41
CA GLU A 78 29.97 8.44 -23.83
C GLU A 78 28.55 7.89 -24.03
N LEU A 79 28.17 6.87 -23.26
CA LEU A 79 26.81 6.31 -23.31
C LEU A 79 25.75 7.33 -22.86
N ALA A 80 26.06 8.20 -21.88
CA ALA A 80 25.14 9.25 -21.43
C ALA A 80 24.90 10.33 -22.49
N GLN A 81 25.84 10.51 -23.42
CA GLN A 81 25.73 11.46 -24.54
C GLN A 81 24.97 10.89 -25.75
N ARG A 82 24.93 9.57 -25.91
CA ARG A 82 24.20 8.92 -27.02
C ARG A 82 22.71 9.14 -26.89
N GLU A 83 22.03 9.61 -27.94
CA GLU A 83 20.58 9.90 -27.91
C GLU A 83 19.71 8.63 -28.01
N ASP A 84 20.26 7.51 -28.47
CA ASP A 84 19.59 6.23 -28.69
C ASP A 84 19.72 5.25 -27.51
N THR A 85 20.27 5.71 -26.37
CA THR A 85 20.56 4.88 -25.20
C THR A 85 19.81 5.36 -23.96
N VAL A 86 19.32 4.41 -23.16
CA VAL A 86 18.80 4.63 -21.79
C VAL A 86 19.74 3.99 -20.78
N LEU A 87 20.04 4.70 -19.69
CA LEU A 87 20.88 4.24 -18.59
C LEU A 87 20.03 3.98 -17.34
N LEU A 88 20.22 2.83 -16.70
CA LEU A 88 19.51 2.40 -15.47
C LEU A 88 20.52 2.16 -14.35
N GLY A 89 20.28 2.71 -13.15
CA GLY A 89 21.15 2.49 -11.99
C GLY A 89 22.58 3.04 -12.17
N LEU A 90 22.81 3.88 -13.18
CA LEU A 90 24.11 4.48 -13.48
C LEU A 90 23.98 5.76 -14.31
N GLY A 91 25.06 6.56 -14.30
CA GLY A 91 25.19 7.75 -15.13
C GLY A 91 24.65 9.04 -14.51
N ALA A 92 24.23 9.03 -13.25
CA ALA A 92 23.72 10.24 -12.59
C ALA A 92 24.70 11.42 -12.61
N ALA A 93 26.01 11.18 -12.56
CA ALA A 93 27.04 12.21 -12.68
C ALA A 93 27.00 12.99 -14.01
N PHE A 94 26.45 12.38 -15.06
CA PHE A 94 26.35 12.93 -16.41
C PHE A 94 24.94 13.38 -16.77
N ARG A 95 24.04 13.43 -15.77
CA ARG A 95 22.65 13.81 -15.95
C ARG A 95 22.50 15.32 -16.04
N ASP A 96 21.86 15.79 -17.11
CA ASP A 96 21.53 17.19 -17.36
C ASP A 96 20.10 17.35 -17.89
N GLU A 97 19.69 18.59 -18.18
CA GLU A 97 18.36 18.89 -18.71
C GLU A 97 18.05 18.22 -20.06
N GLY A 98 19.07 17.96 -20.88
CA GLY A 98 18.95 17.35 -22.20
C GLY A 98 18.80 15.83 -22.17
N ASN A 99 19.36 15.14 -21.18
CA ASN A 99 19.34 13.67 -21.11
C ASN A 99 18.63 13.09 -19.87
N LYS A 100 18.12 13.91 -18.95
CA LYS A 100 17.47 13.44 -17.69
C LYS A 100 16.30 12.47 -17.82
N HIS A 101 15.71 12.34 -19.01
CA HIS A 101 14.62 11.42 -19.31
C HIS A 101 15.10 10.03 -19.76
N ARG A 102 16.39 9.91 -20.08
CA ARG A 102 17.06 8.66 -20.48
C ARG A 102 18.03 8.13 -19.42
N ILE A 103 18.25 8.88 -18.35
CA ILE A 103 19.09 8.46 -17.21
C ILE A 103 18.18 8.26 -15.99
N VAL A 104 17.97 7.01 -15.63
CA VAL A 104 17.12 6.55 -14.52
C VAL A 104 18.03 5.99 -13.44
N ASP A 105 18.57 6.88 -12.62
CA ASP A 105 19.59 6.55 -11.62
C ASP A 105 19.30 7.32 -10.32
N GLU A 106 19.18 6.57 -9.22
CA GLU A 106 18.95 7.09 -7.86
C GLU A 106 20.21 7.65 -7.18
N HIS A 107 21.40 7.43 -7.76
CA HIS A 107 22.67 7.93 -7.24
C HIS A 107 22.83 9.44 -7.49
N VAL A 108 22.05 10.26 -6.79
CA VAL A 108 22.09 11.72 -6.90
C VAL A 108 23.50 12.32 -6.79
N VAL A 109 23.82 13.21 -7.74
CA VAL A 109 24.97 14.12 -7.63
C VAL A 109 24.73 15.04 -6.43
N THR A 110 25.73 15.14 -5.55
CA THR A 110 25.75 15.88 -4.28
C THR A 110 24.73 17.03 -4.17
N GLY A 111 23.73 16.88 -3.28
CA GLY A 111 22.84 17.98 -2.84
C GLY A 111 21.33 17.77 -3.09
N ASP A 112 20.95 16.96 -4.08
CA ASP A 112 19.54 16.64 -4.33
C ASP A 112 19.10 15.43 -3.48
N GLN A 113 18.20 15.63 -2.51
CA GLN A 113 17.67 14.53 -1.69
C GLN A 113 16.36 13.94 -2.22
N THR A 114 15.82 14.45 -3.34
CA THR A 114 14.50 14.04 -3.85
C THR A 114 14.46 12.57 -4.30
N GLN A 115 15.61 11.99 -4.64
CA GLN A 115 15.74 10.62 -5.15
C GLN A 115 16.28 9.63 -4.09
N LYS A 116 16.61 10.11 -2.88
CA LYS A 116 17.14 9.29 -1.79
C LYS A 116 16.19 8.16 -1.35
N ASN A 117 14.92 8.21 -1.76
CA ASN A 117 13.89 7.22 -1.46
C ASN A 117 13.41 6.42 -2.67
N GLU A 118 14.21 6.36 -3.72
CA GLU A 118 13.89 5.70 -4.97
C GLU A 118 14.97 4.66 -5.33
N CYS A 119 14.63 3.80 -6.29
CA CYS A 119 15.55 2.92 -7.02
C CYS A 119 15.20 3.00 -8.52
N ALA A 120 15.95 2.33 -9.40
CA ALA A 120 15.74 2.42 -10.84
C ALA A 120 14.28 2.11 -11.24
N ALA A 121 13.68 1.07 -10.65
CA ALA A 121 12.28 0.70 -10.89
C ALA A 121 11.27 1.80 -10.53
N THR A 122 11.45 2.45 -9.38
CA THR A 122 10.49 3.46 -8.91
C THR A 122 10.65 4.75 -9.69
N LEU A 123 11.87 5.12 -10.10
CA LEU A 123 12.12 6.23 -11.00
C LEU A 123 11.51 6.00 -12.39
N ALA A 124 11.69 4.81 -12.97
CA ALA A 124 11.06 4.44 -14.23
C ALA A 124 9.51 4.51 -14.13
N ALA A 125 8.94 3.97 -13.06
CA ALA A 125 7.49 4.04 -12.84
C ALA A 125 6.96 5.48 -12.74
N LYS A 126 7.67 6.37 -12.03
CA LYS A 126 7.31 7.80 -11.95
C LYS A 126 7.43 8.49 -13.30
N PHE A 127 8.50 8.23 -14.04
CA PHE A 127 8.69 8.75 -15.39
C PHE A 127 7.52 8.37 -16.29
N LEU A 128 7.02 7.14 -16.16
CA LEU A 128 5.91 6.61 -16.95
C LEU A 128 4.53 7.05 -16.43
N GLY A 129 4.41 7.46 -15.16
CA GLY A 129 3.13 7.80 -14.51
C GLY A 129 2.41 6.60 -13.90
N LEU A 130 3.13 5.51 -13.64
CA LEU A 130 2.62 4.24 -13.12
C LEU A 130 2.77 4.11 -11.59
N ASP A 131 3.51 5.00 -10.95
CA ASP A 131 3.81 4.97 -9.52
C ASP A 131 2.56 5.11 -8.63
N GLN A 132 1.50 5.74 -9.16
CA GLN A 132 0.21 5.87 -8.50
C GLN A 132 -0.77 4.73 -8.81
N GLU A 133 -0.45 3.85 -9.78
CA GLU A 133 -1.31 2.70 -10.08
C GLU A 133 -1.30 1.70 -8.93
N PHE A 134 -2.50 1.32 -8.48
CA PHE A 134 -2.65 0.42 -7.32
C PHE A 134 -1.95 -0.94 -7.52
N ARG A 135 -1.89 -1.42 -8.76
CA ARG A 135 -1.27 -2.71 -9.14
C ARG A 135 0.23 -2.68 -8.93
N TRP A 136 0.85 -1.58 -9.33
CA TRP A 136 2.30 -1.38 -9.25
C TRP A 136 2.77 -0.98 -7.86
N ARG A 137 1.97 -0.24 -7.09
CA ARG A 137 2.37 0.31 -5.78
C ARG A 137 2.98 -0.71 -4.82
N LYS A 138 2.41 -1.92 -4.74
CA LYS A 138 2.93 -2.97 -3.85
C LYS A 138 4.22 -3.60 -4.40
N ILE A 139 4.28 -3.82 -5.71
CA ILE A 139 5.45 -4.38 -6.41
C ILE A 139 6.63 -3.42 -6.26
N LEU A 140 6.43 -2.15 -6.63
CA LEU A 140 7.45 -1.10 -6.54
C LEU A 140 7.98 -0.91 -5.11
N ARG A 141 7.10 -0.95 -4.10
CA ARG A 141 7.54 -0.89 -2.70
C ARG A 141 8.38 -2.11 -2.30
N ALA A 142 8.05 -3.30 -2.79
CA ALA A 142 8.83 -4.50 -2.52
C ALA A 142 10.21 -4.42 -3.17
N VAL A 143 10.25 -4.01 -4.45
CA VAL A 143 11.50 -3.81 -5.21
C VAL A 143 12.40 -2.77 -4.55
N LEU A 144 11.85 -1.62 -4.16
CA LEU A 144 12.58 -0.58 -3.41
C LEU A 144 13.09 -1.10 -2.05
N HIS A 145 12.32 -1.95 -1.38
CA HIS A 145 12.75 -2.52 -0.11
C HIS A 145 13.92 -3.49 -0.29
N THR A 146 13.89 -4.34 -1.31
CA THR A 146 14.96 -5.30 -1.61
C THR A 146 16.22 -4.64 -2.13
N ASP A 147 16.09 -3.53 -2.86
CA ASP A 147 17.24 -2.73 -3.28
C ASP A 147 17.97 -2.12 -2.07
N LYS A 148 17.21 -1.54 -1.13
CA LYS A 148 17.77 -0.83 0.03
C LYS A 148 18.21 -1.71 1.19
N ASN A 149 17.74 -2.94 1.25
CA ASN A 149 17.98 -3.83 2.38
C ASN A 149 18.46 -5.16 1.83
N PRO A 150 19.55 -5.73 2.38
CA PRO A 150 20.03 -7.02 1.93
C PRO A 150 18.89 -8.05 1.98
N PRO A 151 18.72 -8.88 0.95
CA PRO A 151 17.65 -9.84 0.91
C PRO A 151 17.79 -10.82 2.08
N ASN A 152 16.73 -10.94 2.88
CA ASN A 152 16.75 -11.75 4.10
C ASN A 152 16.44 -13.24 3.85
N LEU A 153 16.11 -13.63 2.61
CA LEU A 153 15.65 -14.98 2.26
C LEU A 153 16.29 -15.44 0.95
N ALA A 154 16.86 -16.64 0.95
CA ALA A 154 17.49 -17.26 -0.23
C ALA A 154 16.51 -17.52 -1.40
N LEU A 155 15.20 -17.41 -1.17
CA LEU A 155 14.15 -17.59 -2.19
C LEU A 155 13.48 -16.26 -2.58
N ASP A 156 14.08 -15.12 -2.24
CA ASP A 156 13.62 -13.83 -2.72
C ASP A 156 13.93 -13.67 -4.21
N LEU A 157 13.00 -13.08 -4.98
CA LEU A 157 13.17 -12.87 -6.42
C LEU A 157 14.45 -12.09 -6.72
N SER A 158 14.82 -11.13 -5.87
CA SER A 158 16.04 -10.34 -6.02
C SER A 158 17.32 -11.19 -5.96
N VAL A 159 17.34 -12.23 -5.11
CA VAL A 159 18.43 -13.19 -5.04
C VAL A 159 18.39 -14.13 -6.24
N THR A 160 17.22 -14.68 -6.56
CA THR A 160 17.06 -15.66 -7.63
C THR A 160 17.49 -15.12 -9.00
N VAL A 161 17.15 -13.87 -9.34
CA VAL A 161 17.56 -13.27 -10.63
C VAL A 161 19.07 -13.05 -10.72
N MET A 162 19.74 -12.75 -9.60
CA MET A 162 21.20 -12.65 -9.55
C MET A 162 21.85 -14.04 -9.68
N GLU A 163 21.32 -15.04 -8.97
CA GLU A 163 21.82 -16.42 -9.03
C GLU A 163 21.72 -17.02 -10.43
N PHE A 164 20.63 -16.78 -11.16
CA PHE A 164 20.50 -17.21 -12.56
C PHE A 164 21.62 -16.63 -13.44
N GLN A 165 21.93 -15.34 -13.29
CA GLN A 165 23.01 -14.70 -14.02
C GLN A 165 24.38 -15.29 -13.65
N LEU A 166 24.62 -15.54 -12.36
CA LEU A 166 25.84 -16.21 -11.88
C LEU A 166 25.98 -17.65 -12.40
N GLN A 167 24.87 -18.32 -12.68
CA GLN A 167 24.83 -19.64 -13.33
C GLN A 167 24.92 -19.57 -14.86
N GLY A 168 25.12 -18.39 -15.45
CA GLY A 168 25.32 -18.21 -16.88
C GLY A 168 24.03 -18.12 -17.70
N TRP A 169 22.88 -17.87 -17.08
CA TRP A 169 21.66 -17.58 -17.83
C TRP A 169 21.82 -16.26 -18.60
N GLY A 170 21.39 -16.27 -19.86
CA GLY A 170 21.37 -15.05 -20.66
C GLY A 170 20.39 -14.02 -20.06
N LEU A 171 20.75 -12.74 -20.13
CA LEU A 171 19.98 -11.64 -19.54
C LEU A 171 18.53 -11.59 -20.03
N HIS A 172 18.28 -11.94 -21.30
CA HIS A 172 16.94 -12.06 -21.85
C HIS A 172 16.08 -13.12 -21.13
N ALA A 173 16.65 -14.28 -20.80
CA ALA A 173 15.95 -15.34 -20.08
C ALA A 173 15.63 -14.92 -18.63
N VAL A 174 16.55 -14.19 -17.99
CA VAL A 174 16.35 -13.63 -16.64
C VAL A 174 15.25 -12.57 -16.66
N LEU A 175 15.23 -11.71 -17.68
CA LEU A 175 14.19 -10.70 -17.88
C LEU A 175 12.80 -11.34 -18.08
N GLN A 176 12.70 -12.38 -18.92
CA GLN A 176 11.46 -13.14 -19.12
C GLN A 176 10.96 -13.80 -17.83
N TYR A 177 11.85 -14.40 -17.04
CA TYR A 177 11.48 -14.98 -15.74
C TYR A 177 10.95 -13.92 -14.76
N THR A 178 11.61 -12.76 -14.74
CA THR A 178 11.19 -11.60 -13.95
C THR A 178 9.79 -11.17 -14.38
N GLU A 179 9.57 -11.00 -15.68
CA GLU A 179 8.28 -10.62 -16.25
C GLU A 179 7.16 -11.60 -15.88
N MET A 180 7.39 -12.91 -16.03
CA MET A 180 6.41 -13.94 -15.65
C MET A 180 6.02 -13.83 -14.18
N THR A 181 7.00 -13.59 -13.30
CA THR A 181 6.78 -13.44 -11.86
C THR A 181 5.97 -12.18 -11.56
N LEU A 182 6.34 -11.03 -12.16
CA LEU A 182 5.60 -9.78 -12.01
C LEU A 182 4.17 -9.89 -12.53
N ASN A 183 3.96 -10.50 -13.70
CA ASN A 183 2.64 -10.70 -14.30
C ASN A 183 1.73 -11.56 -13.42
N ALA A 184 2.27 -12.56 -12.71
CA ALA A 184 1.50 -13.33 -11.74
C ALA A 184 1.02 -12.44 -10.57
N HIS A 185 1.86 -11.50 -10.10
CA HIS A 185 1.48 -10.53 -9.06
C HIS A 185 0.48 -9.48 -9.56
N LEU A 186 0.65 -8.97 -10.78
CA LEU A 186 -0.27 -8.02 -11.41
C LEU A 186 -1.64 -8.66 -11.63
N LYS A 187 -1.69 -9.88 -12.19
CA LYS A 187 -2.95 -10.62 -12.37
C LYS A 187 -3.66 -10.87 -11.04
N LYS A 188 -2.92 -11.12 -9.96
CA LYS A 188 -3.50 -11.21 -8.62
C LYS A 188 -4.08 -9.87 -8.15
N ALA A 189 -3.42 -8.76 -8.43
CA ALA A 189 -3.95 -7.42 -8.15
C ALA A 189 -5.21 -7.12 -8.97
N ASP A 190 -5.23 -7.48 -10.26
CA ASP A 190 -6.42 -7.36 -11.12
C ASP A 190 -7.58 -8.21 -10.59
N GLN A 191 -7.31 -9.45 -10.19
CA GLN A 191 -8.33 -10.31 -9.57
C GLN A 191 -8.88 -9.69 -8.30
N PHE A 192 -8.06 -9.04 -7.48
CA PHE A 192 -8.53 -8.34 -6.30
C PHE A 192 -9.42 -7.14 -6.65
N ALA A 193 -9.00 -6.31 -7.60
CA ALA A 193 -9.77 -5.15 -8.05
C ALA A 193 -11.10 -5.56 -8.70
N ALA A 194 -11.12 -6.63 -9.48
CA ALA A 194 -12.32 -7.15 -10.12
C ALA A 194 -13.30 -7.79 -9.13
N THR A 195 -12.84 -8.27 -7.96
CA THR A 195 -13.71 -9.02 -7.05
C THR A 195 -14.51 -8.13 -6.09
N SER A 196 -14.01 -6.95 -5.70
CA SER A 196 -14.69 -6.15 -4.67
C SER A 196 -15.36 -4.90 -5.23
N LEU A 197 -16.56 -5.08 -5.78
CA LEU A 197 -17.51 -3.99 -6.08
C LEU A 197 -18.29 -3.53 -4.84
N LEU A 198 -18.04 -4.14 -3.67
CA LEU A 198 -18.75 -3.77 -2.47
C LEU A 198 -18.39 -2.33 -2.08
N PRO A 199 -19.39 -1.51 -1.71
CA PRO A 199 -19.13 -0.17 -1.23
C PRO A 199 -18.27 -0.26 0.04
N MET A 200 -17.14 0.44 0.02
CA MET A 200 -16.24 0.55 1.16
C MET A 200 -16.31 1.96 1.72
N ARG A 201 -16.57 2.08 3.02
CA ARG A 201 -16.48 3.35 3.74
C ARG A 201 -15.19 3.39 4.55
N GLN A 202 -14.39 4.43 4.37
CA GLN A 202 -13.19 4.65 5.18
C GLN A 202 -13.49 5.59 6.35
N VAL A 203 -12.98 5.24 7.52
CA VAL A 203 -13.02 6.06 8.73
C VAL A 203 -11.60 6.29 9.20
N GLU A 204 -11.24 7.54 9.42
CA GLU A 204 -9.91 7.92 9.86
C GLU A 204 -9.59 7.38 11.25
N LEU A 205 -8.37 6.86 11.41
CA LEU A 205 -7.82 6.29 12.63
C LEU A 205 -6.42 6.87 12.88
N GLN A 206 -6.20 7.48 14.02
CA GLN A 206 -4.89 8.02 14.40
C GLN A 206 -4.09 7.00 15.22
N LEU A 207 -3.02 6.44 14.65
CA LEU A 207 -2.13 5.49 15.32
C LEU A 207 -0.72 6.08 15.45
N ASN A 208 -0.27 6.31 16.69
CA ASN A 208 1.08 6.83 16.98
C ASN A 208 1.43 8.10 16.18
N GLY A 209 0.48 9.02 16.03
CA GLY A 209 0.64 10.26 15.26
C GLY A 209 0.64 10.08 13.73
N LYS A 210 0.37 8.87 13.24
CA LYS A 210 0.19 8.60 11.81
C LYS A 210 -1.27 8.35 11.50
N GLN A 211 -1.75 8.98 10.43
CA GLN A 211 -3.08 8.71 9.88
C GLN A 211 -3.11 7.32 9.27
N GLN A 212 -4.13 6.56 9.65
CA GLN A 212 -4.46 5.21 9.20
C GLN A 212 -5.96 5.12 8.93
N TRP A 213 -6.44 4.00 8.41
CA TRP A 213 -7.83 3.84 8.01
C TRP A 213 -8.47 2.59 8.62
N ILE A 214 -9.66 2.75 9.19
CA ILE A 214 -10.62 1.66 9.36
C ILE A 214 -11.43 1.58 8.07
N THR A 215 -11.45 0.42 7.42
CA THR A 215 -12.31 0.20 6.25
C THR A 215 -13.52 -0.61 6.65
N VAL A 216 -14.70 -0.06 6.43
CA VAL A 216 -15.99 -0.67 6.72
C VAL A 216 -16.59 -1.22 5.43
N ILE A 217 -17.00 -2.49 5.45
CA ILE A 217 -17.55 -3.22 4.32
C ILE A 217 -18.89 -3.80 4.75
N GLU A 218 -19.94 -3.55 3.98
CA GLU A 218 -21.23 -4.24 4.13
C GLU A 218 -21.42 -5.20 2.95
N GLY A 219 -21.50 -6.51 3.24
CA GLY A 219 -21.63 -7.55 2.22
C GLY A 219 -20.97 -8.88 2.61
N ASP A 220 -20.99 -9.85 1.70
CA ASP A 220 -20.55 -11.24 1.94
C ASP A 220 -19.50 -11.72 0.93
N ASP A 221 -18.69 -10.81 0.38
CA ASP A 221 -17.56 -11.20 -0.47
C ASP A 221 -16.36 -11.61 0.40
N PRO A 222 -15.94 -12.89 0.36
CA PRO A 222 -14.80 -13.36 1.14
C PRO A 222 -13.46 -12.72 0.73
N LYS A 223 -13.36 -12.10 -0.45
CA LYS A 223 -12.13 -11.43 -0.91
C LYS A 223 -12.07 -9.95 -0.50
N ALA A 224 -13.21 -9.32 -0.21
CA ALA A 224 -13.27 -7.91 0.15
C ALA A 224 -12.35 -7.51 1.32
N PRO A 225 -12.21 -8.30 2.41
CA PRO A 225 -11.33 -7.92 3.52
C PRO A 225 -9.84 -8.05 3.18
N ALA A 226 -9.48 -8.97 2.26
CA ALA A 226 -8.12 -9.04 1.74
C ALA A 226 -7.82 -7.85 0.84
N PHE A 227 -8.78 -7.43 0.02
CA PHE A 227 -8.64 -6.24 -0.83
C PHE A 227 -8.55 -4.95 -0.03
N ALA A 228 -9.40 -4.73 0.98
CA ALA A 228 -9.30 -3.56 1.86
C ALA A 228 -7.93 -3.45 2.55
N ARG A 229 -7.38 -4.58 3.02
CA ARG A 229 -6.00 -4.62 3.56
C ARG A 229 -4.95 -4.34 2.49
N PHE A 230 -5.14 -4.83 1.27
CA PHE A 230 -4.28 -4.50 0.14
C PHE A 230 -4.26 -3.00 -0.16
N LEU A 231 -5.41 -2.32 -0.05
CA LEU A 231 -5.55 -0.87 -0.16
C LEU A 231 -4.98 -0.08 1.04
N GLY A 232 -4.49 -0.78 2.08
CA GLY A 232 -3.82 -0.16 3.23
C GLY A 232 -4.70 0.04 4.46
N ALA A 233 -5.85 -0.63 4.57
CA ALA A 233 -6.64 -0.61 5.81
C ALA A 233 -5.82 -1.12 7.01
N ALA A 234 -5.83 -0.36 8.11
CA ALA A 234 -5.24 -0.79 9.38
C ALA A 234 -6.13 -1.79 10.11
N VAL A 235 -7.45 -1.59 10.02
CA VAL A 235 -8.48 -2.51 10.51
C VAL A 235 -9.59 -2.59 9.47
N VAL A 236 -10.09 -3.79 9.19
CA VAL A 236 -11.28 -4.00 8.36
C VAL A 236 -12.44 -4.44 9.24
N VAL A 237 -13.57 -3.75 9.14
CA VAL A 237 -14.82 -4.12 9.79
C VAL A 237 -15.80 -4.57 8.71
N VAL A 238 -16.23 -5.83 8.78
CA VAL A 238 -17.12 -6.43 7.79
C VAL A 238 -18.44 -6.75 8.47
N LYS A 239 -19.55 -6.25 7.94
CA LYS A 239 -20.90 -6.68 8.34
C LYS A 239 -21.52 -7.46 7.19
N ASN A 240 -21.85 -8.72 7.43
CA ASN A 240 -22.49 -9.54 6.41
C ASN A 240 -24.02 -9.30 6.36
N PRO A 241 -24.71 -9.81 5.33
CA PRO A 241 -26.17 -9.64 5.20
C PRO A 241 -26.99 -10.22 6.35
N SER A 242 -26.45 -11.21 7.08
CA SER A 242 -27.09 -11.76 8.28
C SER A 242 -26.88 -10.91 9.55
N GLY A 243 -26.19 -9.77 9.43
CA GLY A 243 -25.92 -8.85 10.54
C GLY A 243 -24.69 -9.17 11.38
N HIS A 244 -24.01 -10.29 11.10
CA HIS A 244 -22.80 -10.69 11.80
C HIS A 244 -21.61 -9.80 11.42
N ILE A 245 -20.72 -9.57 12.39
CA ILE A 245 -19.60 -8.65 12.22
C ILE A 245 -18.26 -9.33 12.45
N GLN A 246 -17.28 -8.99 11.60
CA GLN A 246 -15.88 -9.37 11.74
C GLN A 246 -15.01 -8.12 11.82
N ILE A 247 -14.05 -8.10 12.74
CA ILE A 247 -13.08 -7.03 12.93
C ILE A 247 -11.70 -7.64 12.75
N LEU A 248 -11.02 -7.22 11.70
CA LEU A 248 -9.83 -7.87 11.17
C LEU A 248 -8.67 -6.85 11.14
N PRO A 249 -7.81 -6.80 12.18
CA PRO A 249 -6.65 -5.93 12.17
C PRO A 249 -5.59 -6.42 11.17
N THR A 250 -4.80 -5.48 10.68
CA THR A 250 -3.65 -5.80 9.82
C THR A 250 -2.45 -6.23 10.65
N SER A 251 -1.93 -7.44 10.39
CA SER A 251 -0.94 -8.12 11.24
C SER A 251 0.38 -7.37 11.41
N HIS A 252 0.90 -6.71 10.36
CA HIS A 252 2.17 -5.99 10.43
C HIS A 252 2.15 -4.78 11.38
N LEU A 253 0.95 -4.26 11.71
CA LEU A 253 0.80 -3.17 12.67
C LEU A 253 0.77 -3.64 14.13
N ARG A 254 0.66 -4.95 14.38
CA ARG A 254 0.66 -5.56 15.72
C ARG A 254 -0.28 -4.86 16.71
N LEU A 255 -1.48 -4.50 16.24
CA LEU A 255 -2.48 -3.77 17.04
C LEU A 255 -2.95 -4.61 18.22
N ASP A 256 -3.03 -4.00 19.41
CA ASP A 256 -3.57 -4.64 20.61
C ASP A 256 -5.10 -4.51 20.63
N MET A 257 -5.78 -5.64 20.40
CA MET A 257 -7.24 -5.69 20.31
C MET A 257 -7.93 -6.05 21.63
N ARG A 258 -7.19 -6.17 22.75
CA ARG A 258 -7.75 -6.54 24.07
C ARG A 258 -8.76 -5.52 24.59
N ASP A 259 -8.48 -4.23 24.43
CA ASP A 259 -9.43 -3.18 24.80
C ASP A 259 -10.69 -3.22 23.92
N VAL A 260 -10.52 -3.53 22.62
CA VAL A 260 -11.63 -3.60 21.66
C VAL A 260 -12.59 -4.74 22.03
N VAL A 261 -12.10 -5.98 22.14
CA VAL A 261 -12.95 -7.15 22.45
C VAL A 261 -13.69 -6.95 23.78
N ARG A 262 -13.01 -6.37 24.77
CA ARG A 262 -13.60 -6.14 26.08
C ARG A 262 -14.75 -5.14 26.02
N VAL A 263 -14.55 -4.00 25.35
CA VAL A 263 -15.62 -3.00 25.19
C VAL A 263 -16.79 -3.60 24.42
N LEU A 264 -16.53 -4.38 23.37
CA LEU A 264 -17.58 -5.03 22.58
C LEU A 264 -18.40 -6.02 23.42
N ARG A 265 -17.74 -6.89 24.19
CA ARG A 265 -18.43 -7.82 25.11
C ARG A 265 -19.28 -7.09 26.14
N SER A 266 -18.76 -6.03 26.76
CA SER A 266 -19.53 -5.22 27.72
C SER A 266 -20.72 -4.52 27.07
N ARG A 267 -20.53 -3.91 25.88
CA ARG A 267 -21.61 -3.22 25.15
C ARG A 267 -22.69 -4.18 24.68
N GLU A 268 -22.33 -5.38 24.25
CA GLU A 268 -23.28 -6.40 23.82
C GLU A 268 -24.22 -6.80 24.96
N GLU A 269 -23.69 -7.05 26.16
CA GLU A 269 -24.51 -7.39 27.30
C GLU A 269 -25.38 -6.23 27.76
N TRP A 270 -24.87 -5.00 27.77
CA TRP A 270 -25.70 -3.82 28.06
C TRP A 270 -26.84 -3.65 27.05
N ALA A 271 -26.58 -3.89 25.76
CA ALA A 271 -27.62 -3.87 24.72
C ALA A 271 -28.64 -5.02 24.89
N ARG A 272 -28.29 -6.06 25.64
CA ARG A 272 -29.20 -7.16 26.03
C ARG A 272 -29.93 -6.90 27.36
N GLY A 273 -29.62 -5.80 28.05
CA GLY A 273 -30.17 -5.50 29.37
C GLY A 273 -29.44 -6.22 30.52
N ASN A 274 -28.32 -6.89 30.22
CA ASN A 274 -27.51 -7.61 31.19
C ASN A 274 -26.35 -6.73 31.67
N LYS A 275 -25.81 -7.05 32.85
CA LYS A 275 -24.51 -6.55 33.30
C LYS A 275 -23.49 -7.67 33.18
N LEU A 276 -22.31 -7.34 32.65
CA LEU A 276 -21.20 -8.27 32.57
C LEU A 276 -20.44 -8.25 33.92
N ASP A 277 -20.75 -9.19 34.80
CA ASP A 277 -20.17 -9.27 36.16
C ASP A 277 -19.03 -10.30 36.23
N ILE A 278 -17.96 -10.03 35.50
CA ILE A 278 -16.73 -10.84 35.53
C ILE A 278 -15.49 -9.95 35.56
N PRO A 279 -14.38 -10.40 36.18
CA PRO A 279 -13.13 -9.65 36.22
C PRO A 279 -12.63 -9.28 34.82
N TRP A 280 -12.11 -8.06 34.66
CA TRP A 280 -11.66 -7.53 33.36
C TRP A 280 -10.70 -8.45 32.60
N LYS A 281 -9.80 -9.14 33.33
CA LYS A 281 -8.84 -10.10 32.76
C LYS A 281 -9.52 -11.33 32.13
N GLN A 282 -10.69 -11.71 32.62
CA GLN A 282 -11.47 -12.81 32.03
C GLN A 282 -12.19 -12.35 30.76
N ILE A 283 -12.60 -11.08 30.68
CA ILE A 283 -13.27 -10.53 29.50
C ILE A 283 -12.35 -10.48 28.27
N GLU A 284 -11.04 -10.30 28.46
CA GLU A 284 -10.06 -10.25 27.36
C GLU A 284 -9.54 -11.64 26.95
N GLN A 285 -10.11 -12.73 27.49
CA GLN A 285 -9.68 -14.10 27.15
C GLN A 285 -9.98 -14.46 25.70
N GLU A 286 -9.09 -15.28 25.15
CA GLU A 286 -9.23 -15.93 23.85
C GLU A 286 -10.45 -16.84 23.81
N GLY A 287 -11.01 -17.02 22.61
CA GLY A 287 -12.19 -17.83 22.38
C GLY A 287 -13.47 -17.05 22.58
N ALA A 288 -14.58 -17.77 22.71
CA ALA A 288 -15.87 -17.23 23.15
C ALA A 288 -16.03 -17.49 24.65
N LEU A 289 -16.64 -16.55 25.39
CA LEU A 289 -16.95 -16.76 26.80
C LEU A 289 -18.20 -17.62 26.91
N LYS A 290 -18.18 -18.63 27.79
CA LYS A 290 -19.28 -19.61 27.93
C LYS A 290 -20.63 -18.94 28.14
N ASP A 291 -20.69 -17.97 29.05
CA ASP A 291 -21.91 -17.26 29.41
C ASP A 291 -22.22 -16.07 28.48
N TYR A 292 -21.24 -15.68 27.64
CA TYR A 292 -21.32 -14.53 26.74
C TYR A 292 -20.75 -14.88 25.35
N PRO A 293 -21.36 -15.84 24.61
CA PRO A 293 -20.74 -16.47 23.45
C PRO A 293 -20.75 -15.60 22.18
N THR A 294 -21.39 -14.43 22.22
CA THR A 294 -21.64 -13.57 21.05
C THR A 294 -20.37 -13.12 20.33
N TRP A 295 -19.28 -12.91 21.06
CA TRP A 295 -18.01 -12.42 20.52
C TRP A 295 -16.88 -13.40 20.78
N PHE A 296 -16.25 -13.87 19.72
CA PHE A 296 -15.06 -14.71 19.71
C PHE A 296 -13.81 -13.84 19.47
N PHE A 297 -12.76 -14.06 20.26
CA PHE A 297 -11.47 -13.38 20.09
C PHE A 297 -10.40 -14.39 19.74
N HIS A 298 -9.77 -14.22 18.58
CA HIS A 298 -8.64 -15.03 18.13
C HIS A 298 -7.34 -14.31 18.48
N LYS A 299 -6.63 -14.76 19.52
CA LYS A 299 -5.52 -13.98 20.09
C LYS A 299 -4.31 -13.93 19.16
N GLU A 300 -4.04 -15.02 18.43
CA GLU A 300 -2.89 -15.10 17.52
C GLU A 300 -2.98 -14.10 16.36
N THR A 301 -4.18 -13.95 15.78
CA THR A 301 -4.40 -13.02 14.66
C THR A 301 -5.00 -11.68 15.09
N ASN A 302 -5.33 -11.53 16.37
CA ASN A 302 -6.10 -10.42 16.93
C ASN A 302 -7.49 -10.20 16.28
N ASN A 303 -8.03 -11.19 15.57
CA ASN A 303 -9.35 -11.08 14.97
C ASN A 303 -10.46 -11.13 16.04
N ILE A 304 -11.50 -10.32 15.87
CA ILE A 304 -12.71 -10.38 16.70
C ILE A 304 -13.89 -10.70 15.79
N LEU A 305 -14.65 -11.75 16.14
CA LEU A 305 -15.69 -12.31 15.29
C LEU A 305 -17.00 -12.41 16.08
N ASN A 306 -18.11 -11.96 15.50
CA ASN A 306 -19.46 -12.24 15.97
C ASN A 306 -20.09 -13.26 15.01
N GLY A 307 -20.07 -14.54 15.38
CA GLY A 307 -20.74 -15.62 14.63
C GLY A 307 -20.35 -15.72 13.15
N GLY A 308 -21.34 -16.06 12.32
CA GLY A 308 -21.22 -16.16 10.86
C GLY A 308 -21.39 -17.58 10.33
N ARG A 309 -20.85 -17.86 9.12
CA ARG A 309 -21.06 -19.15 8.43
C ARG A 309 -20.54 -20.36 9.23
N SER A 310 -19.46 -20.19 9.99
CA SER A 310 -18.86 -21.26 10.80
C SER A 310 -19.56 -21.46 12.15
N ARG A 311 -20.39 -20.50 12.58
CA ARG A 311 -21.10 -20.49 13.86
C ARG A 311 -22.52 -19.90 13.69
N PRO A 312 -23.40 -20.58 12.94
CA PRO A 312 -24.75 -20.09 12.65
C PRO A 312 -25.68 -20.08 13.87
N ASP A 313 -25.28 -20.75 14.95
CA ASP A 313 -25.96 -20.80 16.25
C ASP A 313 -25.86 -19.48 17.04
N ILE A 314 -24.85 -18.67 16.73
CA ILE A 314 -24.62 -17.40 17.41
C ILE A 314 -25.47 -16.32 16.75
N PRO A 315 -26.28 -15.55 17.50
CA PRO A 315 -27.04 -14.46 16.92
C PRO A 315 -26.13 -13.28 16.54
N ALA A 316 -26.56 -12.51 15.55
CA ALA A 316 -25.95 -11.24 15.19
C ALA A 316 -25.93 -10.29 16.40
N THR A 317 -24.87 -9.47 16.46
CA THR A 317 -24.68 -8.48 17.51
C THR A 317 -25.83 -7.47 17.55
N LYS A 318 -26.23 -7.07 18.77
CA LYS A 318 -27.19 -5.97 18.97
C LYS A 318 -26.55 -4.58 18.86
N ILE A 319 -25.22 -4.51 18.76
CA ILE A 319 -24.50 -3.24 18.69
C ILE A 319 -24.58 -2.70 17.25
N PRO A 320 -25.01 -1.45 17.04
CA PRO A 320 -25.00 -0.84 15.72
C PRO A 320 -23.59 -0.78 15.12
N LEU A 321 -23.48 -0.91 13.79
CA LEU A 321 -22.19 -0.94 13.08
C LEU A 321 -21.34 0.30 13.35
N ASP A 322 -21.94 1.50 13.31
CA ASP A 322 -21.22 2.74 13.61
C ASP A 322 -20.68 2.77 15.05
N THR A 323 -21.47 2.29 16.00
CA THR A 323 -21.07 2.15 17.40
C THR A 323 -19.89 1.19 17.57
N ILE A 324 -19.79 0.14 16.74
CA ILE A 324 -18.64 -0.78 16.71
C ILE A 324 -17.40 -0.09 16.14
N VAL A 325 -17.55 0.64 15.03
CA VAL A 325 -16.45 1.39 14.41
C VAL A 325 -15.89 2.45 15.36
N GLU A 326 -16.77 3.18 16.05
CA GLU A 326 -16.40 4.11 17.12
C GLU A 326 -15.68 3.41 18.28
N THR A 327 -16.12 2.22 18.68
CA THR A 327 -15.43 1.42 19.71
C THR A 327 -14.01 1.07 19.27
N VAL A 328 -13.83 0.58 18.04
CA VAL A 328 -12.51 0.24 17.49
C VAL A 328 -11.61 1.47 17.51
N LYS A 329 -12.11 2.60 17.00
CA LYS A 329 -11.37 3.87 16.97
C LYS A 329 -10.98 4.32 18.38
N MET A 330 -11.94 4.45 19.28
CA MET A 330 -11.74 4.85 20.68
C MET A 330 -10.71 3.98 21.41
N CYS A 331 -10.70 2.68 21.16
CA CYS A 331 -9.77 1.76 21.80
C CYS A 331 -8.34 1.91 21.26
N LEU A 332 -8.19 2.05 19.93
CA LEU A 332 -6.89 2.02 19.25
C LEU A 332 -6.17 3.38 19.22
N GLU A 333 -6.87 4.51 19.21
CA GLU A 333 -6.23 5.84 19.20
C GLU A 333 -5.55 6.19 20.53
N GLY A 334 -5.84 5.43 21.60
CA GLY A 334 -5.20 5.62 22.91
C GLY A 334 -5.56 6.93 23.63
N GLY A 335 -6.44 7.77 23.07
CA GLY A 335 -6.92 9.00 23.70
C GLY A 335 -7.75 8.75 24.96
N PHE A 336 -7.91 9.75 25.82
CA PHE A 336 -8.84 9.69 26.96
C PHE A 336 -10.21 10.26 26.59
N GLU A 337 -11.19 10.07 27.48
CA GLU A 337 -12.52 10.61 27.25
C GLU A 337 -12.41 12.14 27.09
N PRO A 338 -12.94 12.73 25.99
CA PRO A 338 -12.64 14.11 25.62
C PRO A 338 -12.88 15.13 26.74
N SER A 339 -13.96 14.99 27.51
CA SER A 339 -14.28 15.94 28.59
C SER A 339 -13.33 15.86 29.80
N ARG A 340 -12.47 14.84 29.85
CA ARG A 340 -11.55 14.55 30.96
C ARG A 340 -10.10 14.38 30.50
N GLN A 341 -9.82 14.62 29.22
CA GLN A 341 -8.59 14.19 28.58
C GLN A 341 -7.34 14.82 29.20
N GLU A 342 -7.37 16.11 29.52
CA GLU A 342 -6.26 16.84 30.14
C GLU A 342 -5.91 16.24 31.51
N ARG A 343 -6.89 16.11 32.40
CA ARG A 343 -6.70 15.52 33.73
C ARG A 343 -6.22 14.07 33.66
N CYS A 344 -6.75 13.27 32.74
CA CYS A 344 -6.28 11.89 32.58
C CYS A 344 -4.82 11.82 32.09
N ARG A 345 -4.39 12.76 31.22
CA ARG A 345 -2.97 12.87 30.81
C ARG A 345 -2.05 13.25 31.98
N GLU A 346 -2.54 14.03 32.93
CA GLU A 346 -1.85 14.33 34.20
C GLU A 346 -1.81 13.13 35.16
N GLY A 347 -2.44 12.00 34.81
CA GLY A 347 -2.55 10.85 35.70
C GLY A 347 -3.59 11.03 36.80
N ILE A 348 -4.61 11.88 36.57
CA ILE A 348 -5.68 12.16 37.53
C ILE A 348 -7.00 11.62 36.97
N CYS A 349 -7.57 10.61 37.63
CA CYS A 349 -8.92 10.12 37.31
C CYS A 349 -9.97 10.95 38.05
N THR A 350 -10.80 11.68 37.32
CA THR A 350 -11.89 12.49 37.90
C THR A 350 -13.24 11.76 37.96
N SER A 351 -13.26 10.47 37.59
CA SER A 351 -14.49 9.67 37.60
C SER A 351 -14.93 9.40 39.04
N THR A 352 -16.18 9.75 39.38
CA THR A 352 -16.77 9.48 40.70
C THR A 352 -18.11 8.78 40.54
N LEU A 353 -18.67 8.23 41.63
CA LEU A 353 -20.00 7.62 41.62
C LEU A 353 -21.10 8.58 41.13
N LYS A 354 -20.98 9.87 41.48
CA LYS A 354 -21.95 10.92 41.08
C LYS A 354 -21.68 11.48 39.68
N ASN A 355 -20.46 11.36 39.17
CA ASN A 355 -20.06 11.87 37.86
C ASN A 355 -19.16 10.84 37.15
N GLN A 356 -19.77 9.74 36.70
CA GLN A 356 -19.05 8.63 36.09
C GLN A 356 -18.56 8.99 34.68
N CYS A 357 -17.29 8.74 34.41
CA CYS A 357 -16.77 8.77 33.06
C CYS A 357 -17.33 7.58 32.27
N ARG A 358 -17.89 7.82 31.08
CA ARG A 358 -18.48 6.75 30.24
C ARG A 358 -17.45 5.70 29.83
N TRP A 359 -16.17 6.08 29.72
CA TRP A 359 -15.09 5.17 29.34
C TRP A 359 -14.49 4.42 30.52
N TYR A 360 -14.69 4.95 31.74
CA TYR A 360 -14.21 4.32 32.97
C TYR A 360 -14.84 2.94 33.18
N ASN A 361 -16.12 2.80 32.84
CA ASN A 361 -16.85 1.53 32.98
C ASN A 361 -16.33 0.41 32.05
N PHE A 362 -15.53 0.73 31.04
CA PHE A 362 -14.85 -0.26 30.21
C PHE A 362 -13.49 -0.69 30.75
N ALA A 363 -13.00 -0.01 31.79
CA ALA A 363 -11.70 -0.24 32.42
C ALA A 363 -10.53 -0.26 31.41
N LEU A 364 -10.52 0.59 30.37
CA LEU A 364 -9.48 0.66 29.33
C LEU A 364 -8.05 0.55 29.91
N LEU A 365 -7.11 -0.13 29.24
CA LEU A 365 -5.75 -0.36 29.77
C LEU A 365 -5.10 0.94 30.29
N ARG A 366 -5.20 2.00 29.50
CA ARG A 366 -4.74 3.35 29.86
C ARG A 366 -5.44 3.95 31.09
N CYS A 367 -6.72 3.70 31.28
CA CYS A 367 -7.48 4.19 32.43
C CYS A 367 -7.07 3.45 33.71
N ARG A 368 -6.78 2.15 33.62
CA ARG A 368 -6.30 1.33 34.75
C ARG A 368 -4.96 1.82 35.29
N ALA A 369 -4.04 2.19 34.38
CA ALA A 369 -2.72 2.71 34.75
C ALA A 369 -2.79 3.99 35.61
N ILE A 370 -3.85 4.80 35.44
CA ILE A 370 -4.09 5.99 36.25
C ILE A 370 -4.55 5.62 37.66
N GLN A 371 -5.49 4.67 37.78
CA GLN A 371 -6.05 4.29 39.08
C GLN A 371 -5.01 3.70 40.02
N VAL A 372 -4.10 2.88 39.50
CA VAL A 372 -3.03 2.26 40.30
C VAL A 372 -2.09 3.31 40.89
N LYS A 373 -2.01 4.53 40.34
CA LYS A 373 -1.18 5.61 40.90
C LYS A 373 -1.86 6.41 42.01
N MET A 374 -3.17 6.27 42.17
CA MET A 374 -3.95 7.00 43.18
C MET A 374 -4.12 6.19 44.48
N HIS A 375 -3.76 4.92 44.45
CA HIS A 375 -3.71 4.00 45.60
C HIS A 375 -2.26 3.59 45.84
#